data_AF-A0A6A7LLV7-F1
#
_entry.id   AF-A0A6A7LLV7-F1
#
_cell.length_a   1.000
_cell.length_b   1.000
_cell.length_c   1.000
_cell.angle_alpha   90.00
_cell.angle_beta   90.00
_cell.angle_gamma   90.00
#
_symmetry.space_group_name_H-M   'P 1'
#
loop_
_entity.id
_entity.type
_entity.pdbx_description
1 polymer ?
#
loop_
_entity_poly.entity_id
_entity_poly.type
_entity_poly.pdbx_seq_one_letter_code
_entity_poly.pdbx_strand_id
1 'polypeptide(L)'
;MGMSGKDKGDAIGLPARERIGVSTLKGISVLFEDDIHDLACWALKMNEGKDKGNNSRSRHTVYGLAGIYSVAAHMSRDEIVHVLEDHGLPIEATIEHDEDAT
;
A
#
# COMPACT_ATOMS: atom_id res chain seq x y z
N MET A 1 -3.61 10.39 52.44
CA MET A 1 -4.58 9.44 51.85
C MET A 1 -5.28 10.13 50.70
N GLY A 2 -5.25 9.54 49.50
CA GLY A 2 -6.03 10.00 48.35
C GLY A 2 -5.24 10.57 47.16
N MET A 3 -4.38 9.75 46.55
CA MET A 3 -3.94 9.95 45.16
C MET A 3 -5.14 9.75 44.23
N SER A 4 -5.35 10.62 43.25
CA SER A 4 -5.88 10.20 41.95
C SER A 4 -5.60 11.25 40.89
N GLY A 5 -4.33 11.34 40.49
CA GLY A 5 -4.02 11.63 39.11
C GLY A 5 -4.48 10.43 38.28
N LYS A 6 -5.46 10.65 37.42
CA LYS A 6 -5.68 9.78 36.27
C LYS A 6 -5.49 10.65 35.04
N ASP A 7 -4.22 10.79 34.67
CA ASP A 7 -3.87 10.93 33.26
C ASP A 7 -4.58 9.79 32.54
N LYS A 8 -5.64 10.14 31.82
CA LYS A 8 -6.17 9.25 30.79
C LYS A 8 -5.09 9.27 29.73
N GLY A 9 -4.28 8.20 29.70
CA GLY A 9 -3.31 7.98 28.65
C GLY A 9 -4.03 8.18 27.32
N ASP A 10 -3.60 9.21 26.60
CA ASP A 10 -3.96 9.38 25.21
C ASP A 10 -3.65 8.04 24.55
N ALA A 11 -4.68 7.43 23.95
CA ALA A 11 -4.44 6.38 22.98
C ALA A 11 -3.49 7.02 21.97
N ILE A 12 -2.24 6.58 21.97
CA ILE A 12 -1.26 6.86 20.92
C ILE A 12 -1.95 6.45 19.63
N GLY A 13 -2.61 7.42 18.99
CA GLY A 13 -3.14 7.26 17.66
C GLY A 13 -1.93 7.01 16.81
N LEU A 14 -1.66 5.74 16.50
CA LEU A 14 -0.72 5.39 15.46
C LEU A 14 -1.12 6.27 14.27
N PRO A 15 -0.18 7.03 13.69
CA PRO A 15 -0.51 7.89 12.57
C PRO A 15 -1.21 7.03 11.52
N ALA A 16 -2.31 7.54 10.97
CA ALA A 16 -3.00 6.87 9.89
C ALA A 16 -1.94 6.52 8.84
N ARG A 17 -1.83 5.24 8.47
CA ARG A 17 -0.86 4.82 7.45
C ARG A 17 -1.10 5.65 6.20
N GLU A 18 -0.02 6.20 5.65
CA GLU A 18 -0.05 6.99 4.44
C GLU A 18 -0.77 6.21 3.32
N ARG A 19 -1.55 6.93 2.52
CA ARG A 19 -2.31 6.37 1.41
C ARG A 19 -1.93 7.10 0.14
N ILE A 20 -1.67 6.34 -0.92
CA ILE A 20 -1.38 6.88 -2.24
C ILE A 20 -2.43 6.40 -3.23
N GLY A 21 -2.81 7.28 -4.14
CA GLY A 21 -3.68 6.92 -5.27
C GLY A 21 -2.90 6.09 -6.27
N VAL A 22 -3.55 5.10 -6.87
CA VAL A 22 -2.96 4.22 -7.89
C VAL A 22 -2.35 5.01 -9.06
N SER A 23 -2.88 6.19 -9.40
CA SER A 23 -2.32 7.06 -10.43
C SER A 23 -0.89 7.54 -10.16
N THR A 24 -0.45 7.56 -8.90
CA THR A 24 0.93 7.89 -8.50
C THR A 24 1.95 6.90 -9.08
N LEU A 25 1.49 5.69 -9.47
CA LEU A 25 2.34 4.63 -10.03
C LEU A 25 2.55 4.75 -11.54
N LYS A 26 1.88 5.69 -12.22
CA LYS A 26 2.01 5.89 -13.67
C LYS A 26 3.43 6.33 -14.03
N GLY A 27 3.97 5.76 -15.10
CA GLY A 27 5.32 6.00 -15.60
C GLY A 27 6.41 5.18 -14.90
N ILE A 28 6.07 4.40 -13.86
CA ILE A 28 7.02 3.50 -13.19
C ILE A 28 7.03 2.17 -13.94
N SER A 29 8.17 1.82 -14.51
CA SER A 29 8.33 0.65 -15.38
C SER A 29 9.51 -0.21 -14.95
N VAL A 30 9.33 -1.53 -14.87
CA VAL A 30 10.40 -2.49 -14.57
C VAL A 30 10.76 -3.34 -15.79
N LEU A 31 9.79 -4.06 -16.35
CA LEU A 31 9.95 -4.93 -17.52
C LEU A 31 9.29 -4.37 -18.77
N PHE A 32 8.15 -3.69 -18.61
CA PHE A 32 7.42 -3.03 -19.70
C PHE A 32 6.74 -1.75 -19.20
N GLU A 33 6.30 -0.93 -20.15
CA GLU A 33 5.68 0.37 -19.86
C GLU A 33 4.47 0.22 -18.92
N ASP A 34 4.44 1.03 -17.86
CA ASP A 34 3.36 1.12 -16.86
C ASP A 34 3.03 -0.17 -16.10
N ASP A 35 3.94 -1.14 -16.09
CA ASP A 35 3.70 -2.47 -15.51
C ASP A 35 3.37 -2.48 -14.01
N ILE A 36 3.98 -1.58 -13.24
CA ILE A 36 3.67 -1.38 -11.82
C ILE A 36 2.25 -0.86 -11.62
N HIS A 37 1.85 0.15 -12.41
CA HIS A 37 0.51 0.71 -12.36
C HIS A 37 -0.55 -0.32 -12.75
N ASP A 38 -0.30 -1.07 -13.81
CA ASP A 38 -1.21 -2.11 -14.30
C ASP A 38 -1.38 -3.24 -13.28
N LEU A 39 -0.28 -3.69 -12.66
CA LEU A 39 -0.35 -4.67 -11.58
C LEU A 39 -1.14 -4.15 -10.38
N ALA A 40 -0.94 -2.89 -10.00
CA ALA A 40 -1.67 -2.28 -8.89
C ALA A 40 -3.18 -2.20 -9.16
N CYS A 41 -3.56 -1.78 -10.37
CA CYS A 41 -4.96 -1.76 -10.81
C CYS A 41 -5.58 -3.17 -10.76
N TRP A 42 -4.84 -4.18 -11.23
CA TRP A 42 -5.29 -5.56 -11.15
C TRP A 42 -5.46 -6.04 -9.70
N ALA A 43 -4.49 -5.73 -8.82
CA ALA A 43 -4.53 -6.12 -7.42
C ALA A 43 -5.70 -5.47 -6.67
N LEU A 44 -5.98 -4.18 -6.93
CA LEU A 44 -7.14 -3.48 -6.38
C LEU A 44 -8.45 -4.16 -6.80
N LYS A 45 -8.62 -4.46 -8.09
CA LYS A 45 -9.79 -5.17 -8.61
C LYS A 45 -9.98 -6.55 -7.98
N MET A 46 -8.88 -7.28 -7.73
CA MET A 46 -8.93 -8.56 -7.03
C MET A 46 -9.39 -8.41 -5.58
N ASN A 47 -8.96 -7.35 -4.89
CA ASN A 47 -9.40 -7.05 -3.53
C ASN A 47 -10.87 -6.66 -3.48
N GLU A 48 -11.36 -5.81 -4.38
CA GLU A 48 -12.81 -5.54 -4.51
C GLU A 48 -13.62 -6.83 -4.72
N GLY A 49 -13.09 -7.76 -5.52
CA GLY A 49 -13.69 -9.07 -5.74
C GLY A 49 -13.74 -9.93 -4.47
N LYS A 50 -12.70 -9.90 -3.64
CA LYS A 50 -12.64 -10.63 -2.35
C LYS A 50 -13.53 -10.00 -1.30
N ASP A 51 -13.55 -8.66 -1.26
CA ASP A 51 -14.32 -7.87 -0.30
C ASP A 51 -15.83 -8.02 -0.53
N LYS A 52 -16.25 -8.37 -1.77
CA LYS A 52 -17.64 -8.78 -2.05
C LYS A 52 -18.02 -10.03 -1.26
N GLY A 53 -18.68 -9.82 -0.12
CA GLY A 53 -19.16 -10.87 0.77
C GLY A 53 -18.42 -10.97 2.10
N ASN A 54 -17.43 -10.09 2.35
CA ASN A 54 -16.73 -10.00 3.62
C ASN A 54 -16.65 -8.53 4.10
N ASN A 55 -16.54 -8.28 5.41
CA ASN A 55 -16.39 -6.92 5.97
C ASN A 55 -14.92 -6.47 6.10
N SER A 56 -13.99 -7.12 5.40
CA SER A 56 -12.55 -6.98 5.57
C SER A 56 -11.90 -6.44 4.29
N ARG A 57 -11.65 -5.13 4.24
CA ARG A 57 -10.87 -4.52 3.15
C ARG A 57 -9.39 -4.83 3.33
N SER A 58 -8.84 -5.71 2.50
CA SER A 58 -7.40 -5.93 2.44
C SER A 58 -6.83 -5.09 1.29
N ARG A 59 -6.09 -4.03 1.61
CA ARG A 59 -5.38 -3.22 0.60
C ARG A 59 -3.89 -3.49 0.68
N HIS A 60 -3.22 -3.48 -0.47
CA HIS A 60 -1.78 -3.74 -0.53
C HIS A 60 -1.02 -2.46 -0.18
N THR A 61 0.06 -2.62 0.57
CA THR A 61 1.08 -1.57 0.64
C THR A 61 1.94 -1.58 -0.62
N VAL A 62 2.74 -0.54 -0.83
CA VAL A 62 3.78 -0.51 -1.87
C VAL A 62 4.72 -1.72 -1.75
N TYR A 63 5.14 -2.08 -0.53
CA TYR A 63 5.88 -3.32 -0.28
C TYR A 63 5.13 -4.59 -0.69
N GLY A 64 3.83 -4.63 -0.39
CA GLY A 64 2.96 -5.73 -0.77
C GLY A 64 2.88 -5.91 -2.29
N LEU A 65 2.78 -4.79 -3.02
CA LEU A 65 2.79 -4.79 -4.48
C LEU A 65 4.11 -5.31 -5.03
N ALA A 66 5.25 -4.88 -4.48
CA ALA A 66 6.57 -5.41 -4.84
C ALA A 66 6.68 -6.92 -4.64
N GLY A 67 6.04 -7.46 -3.59
CA GLY A 67 5.95 -8.91 -3.36
C GLY A 67 5.14 -9.64 -4.44
N ILE A 68 4.02 -9.07 -4.87
CA ILE A 68 3.22 -9.64 -5.97
C ILE A 68 4.03 -9.62 -7.27
N TYR A 69 4.68 -8.50 -7.57
CA TYR A 69 5.49 -8.34 -8.78
C TYR A 69 6.65 -9.32 -8.80
N SER A 70 7.39 -9.45 -7.70
CA SER A 70 8.50 -10.39 -7.54
C SER A 70 8.10 -11.82 -7.88
N VAL A 71 6.94 -12.27 -7.41
CA VAL A 71 6.42 -13.61 -7.71
C VAL A 71 6.02 -13.74 -9.19
N ALA A 72 5.33 -12.75 -9.74
CA ALA A 72 4.84 -12.80 -11.13
C ALA A 72 5.98 -12.74 -12.17
N ALA A 73 7.00 -11.92 -11.90
CA ALA A 73 8.13 -11.67 -12.80
C ALA A 73 9.35 -12.55 -12.52
N HIS A 74 9.35 -13.35 -11.46
CA HIS A 74 10.51 -14.10 -10.98
C HIS A 74 11.75 -13.22 -10.74
N MET A 75 11.55 -12.03 -10.16
CA MET A 75 12.60 -11.05 -9.85
C MET A 75 12.78 -10.88 -8.34
N SER A 76 13.90 -10.32 -7.90
CA SER A 76 14.10 -10.03 -6.48
C SER A 76 13.11 -8.95 -6.02
N ARG A 77 12.39 -9.20 -4.93
CA ARG A 77 11.53 -8.18 -4.34
C ARG A 77 12.33 -6.93 -3.95
N ASP A 78 13.55 -7.10 -3.46
CA ASP A 78 14.38 -5.98 -3.02
C ASP A 78 14.76 -5.09 -4.21
N GLU A 79 14.95 -5.64 -5.42
CA GLU A 79 15.17 -4.86 -6.64
C GLU A 79 13.93 -4.02 -6.98
N ILE A 80 12.73 -4.61 -6.89
CA ILE A 80 11.48 -3.88 -7.14
C ILE A 80 11.25 -2.79 -6.09
N VAL A 81 11.56 -3.07 -4.82
CA VAL A 81 11.47 -2.09 -3.73
C VAL A 81 12.37 -0.90 -4.01
N HIS A 82 13.64 -1.12 -4.41
CA HIS A 82 14.55 -0.02 -4.76
C HIS A 82 14.01 0.84 -5.91
N VAL A 83 13.43 0.23 -6.96
CA VAL A 83 12.79 0.99 -8.04
C VAL A 83 11.66 1.89 -7.49
N LEU A 84 10.80 1.36 -6.63
CA LEU A 84 9.69 2.12 -6.07
C LEU A 84 10.18 3.26 -5.15
N GLU A 85 11.23 3.02 -4.35
CA GLU A 85 11.88 4.04 -3.50
C GLU A 85 12.58 5.14 -4.32
N ASP A 86 13.26 4.78 -5.41
CA ASP A 86 13.91 5.74 -6.33
C ASP A 86 12.89 6.68 -6.99
N HIS A 87 11.65 6.23 -7.13
CA HIS A 87 10.50 7.03 -7.57
C HIS A 87 9.81 7.82 -6.43
N GLY A 88 10.36 7.77 -5.21
CA GLY A 88 9.86 8.51 -4.05
C GLY A 88 8.63 7.90 -3.39
N LEU A 89 8.33 6.63 -3.65
CA LEU A 89 7.17 5.97 -3.05
C LEU A 89 7.48 5.46 -1.63
N PRO A 90 6.65 5.79 -0.63
CA PRO A 90 6.80 5.24 0.71
C PRO A 90 6.41 3.76 0.73
N ILE A 91 7.34 2.87 1.12
CA ILE A 91 7.15 1.42 1.08
C ILE A 91 5.99 0.91 1.97
N GLU A 92 5.70 1.63 3.05
CA GLU A 92 4.59 1.33 3.96
C GLU A 92 3.25 1.96 3.54
N ALA A 93 3.24 2.82 2.51
CA ALA A 93 2.01 3.46 2.05
C ALA A 93 1.04 2.42 1.48
N THR A 94 -0.24 2.58 1.81
CA THR A 94 -1.32 1.76 1.26
C THR A 94 -1.72 2.31 -0.10
N ILE A 95 -1.86 1.41 -1.08
CA ILE A 95 -2.32 1.76 -2.42
C ILE A 95 -3.84 1.67 -2.44
N GLU A 96 -4.47 2.76 -2.87
CA GLU A 96 -5.92 2.92 -2.95
C GLU A 96 -6.34 3.34 -4.36
N HIS A 97 -7.64 3.27 -4.65
CA HIS A 97 -8.20 4.00 -5.78
C HIS A 97 -7.98 5.51 -5.57
N ASP A 98 -7.85 6.28 -6.65
CA ASP A 98 -7.54 7.71 -6.55
C ASP A 98 -8.59 8.49 -5.74
N GLU A 99 -9.86 8.08 -5.82
CA GLU A 99 -10.96 8.64 -5.03
C GLU A 99 -10.91 8.33 -3.53
N ASP A 100 -10.18 7.28 -3.14
CA ASP A 100 -10.06 6.80 -1.77
C ASP A 100 -8.75 7.26 -1.09
N ALA A 101 -7.79 7.75 -1.88
CA ALA A 101 -6.53 8.30 -1.39
C ALA A 101 -6.77 9.70 -0.79
N THR A 102 -6.66 9.81 0.54
CA THR A 102 -6.85 11.05 1.32
C THR A 102 -5.76 11.23 2.36
#